data_AF-A0AAV8ZE05-F1
#
_entry.id   AF-A0AAV8ZE05-F1
#
_cell.length_a   1.000
_cell.length_b   1.000
_cell.length_c   1.000
_cell.angle_alpha   90.00
_cell.angle_beta   90.00
_cell.angle_gamma   90.00
#
_symmetry.space_group_name_H-M   'P 1'
#
loop_
_entity.id
_entity.type
_entity.pdbx_description
1 polymer ?
#
loop_
_entity_poly.entity_id
_entity_poly.type
_entity_poly.pdbx_seq_one_letter_code
_entity_poly.pdbx_strand_id
1 'polypeptide(L)' 'MERVNLKFRVKLGKTFTEAYAMLKEVYGNECLSRTQLFEWFKWFKEGREMTEDDPRPGRPTTLL' A
#
# COMPACT_ATOMS: atom_id res chain seq x y z
N MET A 1 6.05 -0.82 -6.79
CA MET A 1 5.56 -2.16 -7.21
C MET A 1 4.86 -2.94 -6.10
N GLU A 2 5.29 -2.87 -4.84
CA GLU A 2 4.65 -3.59 -3.73
C GLU A 2 3.14 -3.35 -3.58
N ARG A 3 2.67 -2.10 -3.73
CA ARG A 3 1.24 -1.76 -3.65
C ARG A 3 0.41 -2.41 -4.76
N VAL A 4 0.92 -2.44 -5.98
CA VAL A 4 0.27 -3.13 -7.12
C VAL A 4 0.20 -4.63 -6.84
N ASN A 5 1.29 -5.18 -6.32
CA ASN A 5 1.39 -6.57 -5.92
C ASN A 5 0.44 -6.93 -4.77
N LEU A 6 0.29 -6.05 -3.77
CA LEU A 6 -0.69 -6.16 -2.70
C LEU A 6 -2.12 -6.14 -3.25
N LYS A 7 -2.44 -5.19 -4.14
CA LYS A 7 -3.75 -5.07 -4.79
C LYS A 7 -4.14 -6.34 -5.54
N PHE A 8 -3.21 -6.93 -6.30
CA PHE A 8 -3.43 -8.21 -6.96
C PHE A 8 -3.80 -9.32 -5.97
N ARG A 9 -3.08 -9.41 -4.84
CA ARG A 9 -3.35 -10.40 -3.78
C ARG A 9 -4.71 -10.17 -3.11
N VAL A 10 -5.12 -8.91 -2.91
CA VAL A 10 -6.47 -8.57 -2.43
C VAL A 10 -7.55 -9.05 -3.41
N LYS A 11 -7.36 -8.86 -4.72
CA LYS A 11 -8.29 -9.34 -5.76
C LYS A 11 -8.37 -10.88 -5.81
N LEU A 12 -7.30 -11.57 -5.44
CA LEU A 12 -7.27 -13.02 -5.25
C LEU A 12 -7.91 -13.50 -3.93
N GLY A 13 -8.47 -12.58 -3.12
CA GLY A 13 -9.13 -12.92 -1.86
C GLY A 13 -8.16 -13.27 -0.73
N LYS A 14 -6.86 -12.96 -0.86
CA LYS A 14 -5.87 -13.24 0.19
C LYS A 14 -6.13 -12.39 1.43
N THR A 15 -5.89 -13.00 2.59
CA THR A 15 -5.85 -12.26 3.85
C THR A 15 -4.64 -11.33 3.91
N PHE A 16 -4.70 -10.33 4.78
CA PHE A 16 -3.56 -9.43 4.97
C PHE A 16 -2.29 -10.17 5.39
N THR A 17 -2.39 -11.15 6.29
CA THR A 17 -1.26 -11.93 6.77
C THR A 17 -0.59 -12.72 5.64
N GLU A 18 -1.37 -13.40 4.79
CA GLU A 18 -0.83 -14.10 3.62
C GLU A 18 -0.15 -13.13 2.65
N ALA A 19 -0.82 -12.02 2.31
CA ALA A 19 -0.28 -11.05 1.38
C ALA A 19 1.03 -10.42 1.90
N TYR A 20 1.08 -10.08 3.20
CA TYR A 20 2.27 -9.54 3.85
C TYR A 20 3.43 -10.54 3.86
N ALA A 21 3.17 -11.81 4.19
CA ALA A 21 4.20 -12.85 4.16
C ALA A 21 4.81 -13.00 2.75
N MET A 22 3.98 -13.06 1.72
CA MET A 22 4.43 -13.14 0.32
C MET A 22 5.21 -11.90 -0.13
N LEU A 23 4.81 -10.70 0.31
CA LEU A 23 5.57 -9.48 0.03
C LEU A 23 6.91 -9.49 0.76
N LYS A 24 6.95 -9.93 2.02
CA LYS A 24 8.20 -10.02 2.78
C LYS A 24 9.17 -11.04 2.19
N GLU A 25 8.66 -12.14 1.63
CA GLU A 25 9.47 -13.14 0.92
C GLU A 25 10.14 -12.56 -0.34
N VAL A 26 9.41 -11.75 -1.13
CA VAL A 26 9.94 -11.16 -2.37
C VAL A 26 10.86 -9.97 -2.10
N TYR A 27 10.47 -9.07 -1.19
CA TYR A 27 11.14 -7.78 -0.99
C TYR A 27 12.08 -7.75 0.22
N GLY A 28 12.02 -8.75 1.10
CA GLY A 28 12.92 -8.85 2.24
C GLY A 28 12.89 -7.59 3.11
N ASN A 29 14.06 -7.02 3.37
CA ASN A 29 14.20 -5.80 4.18
C ASN A 29 13.70 -4.54 3.51
N GLU A 30 13.64 -4.51 2.18
CA GLU A 30 13.13 -3.37 1.40
C GLU A 30 11.59 -3.33 1.34
N CYS A 31 10.92 -4.35 1.88
CA CYS A 31 9.47 -4.39 1.97
C CYS A 31 8.93 -3.23 2.82
N LEU A 32 7.88 -2.57 2.33
CA LEU A 32 7.11 -1.58 3.05
C LEU A 32 6.73 -2.08 4.45
N SER A 33 6.65 -1.15 5.38
CA SER A 33 6.27 -1.50 6.75
C SER A 33 4.90 -2.17 6.80
N ARG A 34 4.72 -3.05 7.80
CA ARG A 34 3.45 -3.74 8.02
C ARG A 34 2.28 -2.76 8.13
N THR A 35 2.47 -1.61 8.78
CA THR A 35 1.43 -0.58 8.91
C THR A 35 1.05 0.03 7.56
N GLN A 36 2.03 0.43 6.75
CA GLN A 36 1.76 0.98 5.41
C GLN A 36 1.01 -0.02 4.53
N LEU A 37 1.45 -1.29 4.49
CA LEU A 37 0.77 -2.31 3.71
C LEU A 37 -0.64 -2.60 4.23
N PHE A 38 -0.88 -2.48 5.53
CA PHE A 38 -2.22 -2.68 6.11
C PHE A 38 -3.20 -1.58 5.70
N GLU A 39 -2.76 -0.33 5.66
CA GLU A 39 -3.57 0.80 5.17
C GLU A 39 -3.94 0.61 3.70
N TRP A 40 -2.96 0.27 2.86
CA TRP A 40 -3.22 -0.04 1.45
C TRP A 40 -4.16 -1.23 1.28
N PHE A 41 -4.02 -2.28 2.09
CA PHE A 41 -4.89 -3.45 2.05
C PHE A 41 -6.35 -3.07 2.33
N LYS A 42 -6.61 -2.21 3.33
CA LYS A 42 -7.96 -1.71 3.61
C LYS A 42 -8.53 -0.92 2.44
N TRP A 43 -7.77 0.03 1.90
CA TRP A 43 -8.22 0.82 0.75
C TRP A 43 -8.55 -0.03 -0.47
N PHE A 44 -7.75 -1.07 -0.75
CA PHE A 44 -8.04 -1.99 -1.85
C PHE A 44 -9.28 -2.84 -1.57
N LYS A 45 -9.53 -3.25 -0.33
CA LYS A 45 -10.78 -3.93 0.07
C LYS A 45 -12.01 -3.02 -0.07
N GLU A 46 -11.83 -1.72 0.10
CA GLU A 46 -12.86 -0.68 -0.07
C GLU A 46 -13.06 -0.25 -1.54
N GLY A 47 -12.28 -0.81 -2.47
CA GLY A 47 -12.45 -0.56 -3.92
C GLY A 47 -11.56 0.54 -4.49
N ARG A 48 -10.60 1.09 -3.73
CA ARG A 48 -9.61 2.01 -4.29
C ARG A 48 -8.77 1.28 -5.35
N GLU A 49 -8.65 1.85 -6.55
CA GLU A 49 -7.83 1.26 -7.62
C GLU A 49 -6.48 1.98 -7.82
N MET A 50 -6.36 3.25 -7.44
CA MET A 50 -5.10 3.99 -7.57
C MET A 50 -4.05 3.48 -6.58
N THR A 51 -2.79 3.40 -7.01
CA THR A 51 -1.64 2.99 -6.18
C THR A 51 -0.71 4.16 -5.82
N GLU A 52 -1.01 5.33 -6.36
CA GLU A 52 -0.33 6.59 -6.10
C GLU A 52 -0.83 7.18 -4.78
N ASP A 53 0.06 7.88 -4.07
CA ASP A 53 -0.34 8.67 -2.91
C ASP A 53 -1.30 9.77 -3.37
N ASP A 54 -2.24 10.16 -2.50
CA ASP A 54 -3.05 11.33 -2.77
C ASP A 54 -2.18 12.59 -2.82
N PRO A 55 -2.60 13.63 -3.55
CA PRO A 55 -1.90 14.90 -3.58
C PRO A 55 -1.64 15.38 -2.16
N ARG A 56 -0.37 15.53 -1.80
CA ARG A 56 -0.01 16.09 -0.49
C ARG A 56 -0.23 17.59 -0.58
N PRO A 57 -1.07 18.20 0.27
CA PRO A 57 -1.14 19.64 0.35
C PRO A 57 0.27 20.15 0.65
N GLY A 58 0.84 20.89 -0.31
CA GLY A 58 2.16 21.48 -0.15
C GLY A 58 2.19 22.39 1.07
N ARG A 59 3.38 22.63 1.62
CA ARG A 59 3.52 23.65 2.67
C ARG A 59 3.05 24.99 2.10
N PRO A 60 2.11 25.71 2.75
CA PRO A 60 1.78 27.06 2.33
C PRO A 60 3.05 27.90 2.36
N THR A 61 3.47 28.40 1.20
CA THR A 61 4.55 29.38 1.15
C THR A 61 3.91 30.72 1.42
N THR A 62 3.84 31.09 2.69
CA THR A 62 3.47 32.46 3.08
C THR A 62 4.60 33.36 2.58
N LEU A 63 4.38 34.02 1.45
CA LEU A 63 5.17 35.19 1.07
C LEU A 63 4.77 36.29 2.05
N LEU A 64 5.70 36.64 2.96
CA LEU A 64 5.66 37.91 3.68
C LEU A 64 6.02 39.04 2.71
#